data_AF-G8R8P2-F1
#
_entry.id   AF-G8R8P2-F1
#
_cell.length_a   1.000
_cell.length_b   1.000
_cell.length_c   1.000
_cell.angle_alpha   90.00
_cell.angle_beta   90.00
_cell.angle_gamma   90.00
#
_symmetry.space_group_name_H-M   'P 1'
#
loop_
_entity.id
_entity.type
_entity.pdbx_description
1 polymer ?
#
loop_
_entity_poly.entity_id
_entity_poly.type
_entity_poly.pdbx_seq_one_letter_code
_entity_poly.pdbx_strand_id
1 'polypeptide(L)' 'MSKVKTYFQESYEELVHKTSWPTWSELQKSAVLVAVASIIIALIIFAMDKVISTALEGFYNLF' A
#
# COMPACT_ATOMS: atom_id res chain seq x y z
N MET A 1 11.91 1.84 -37.46
CA MET A 1 12.37 2.05 -36.07
C MET A 1 12.00 3.46 -35.58
N SER A 2 10.71 3.76 -35.46
CA SER A 2 10.25 5.10 -35.04
C SER A 2 8.96 5.03 -34.23
N LYS A 3 8.08 4.06 -34.50
CA LYS A 3 6.80 3.88 -33.80
C LYS A 3 6.95 3.83 -32.26
N VAL A 4 7.86 3.01 -31.73
CA VAL A 4 8.04 2.86 -30.27
C VAL A 4 8.51 4.17 -29.62
N LYS A 5 9.44 4.89 -30.25
CA LYS A 5 9.92 6.18 -29.75
C LYS A 5 8.80 7.23 -29.75
N THR A 6 7.98 7.25 -30.81
CA THR A 6 6.82 8.13 -30.92
C THR A 6 5.74 7.78 -29.87
N TYR A 7 5.46 6.49 -29.64
CA TYR A 7 4.51 6.06 -28.61
C TYR A 7 4.91 6.50 -27.19
N PHE A 8 6.20 6.39 -26.84
CA PHE A 8 6.67 6.88 -25.54
C PHE A 8 6.56 8.40 -25.42
N GLN A 9 6.77 9.12 -26.52
CA GLN A 9 6.69 10.58 -26.54
C GLN A 9 5.22 11.06 -26.44
N GLU A 10 4.30 10.43 -27.17
CA GLU A 10 2.86 10.68 -27.07
C GLU A 10 2.30 10.29 -25.69
N SER A 11 2.76 9.16 -25.13
CA SER A 11 2.36 8.75 -23.77
C SER A 11 2.85 9.72 -22.71
N TYR A 12 4.04 10.31 -22.89
CA TYR A 12 4.57 11.33 -21.97
C TYR A 12 3.76 12.63 -22.08
N GLU A 13 3.46 13.10 -23.28
CA GLU A 13 2.59 14.27 -23.47
C GLU A 13 1.19 14.03 -22.88
N GLU A 14 0.62 12.85 -23.03
CA GLU A 14 -0.71 12.53 -22.49
C GLU A 14 -0.71 12.44 -20.96
N LEU A 15 0.30 11.79 -20.37
CA LEU A 15 0.46 11.66 -18.92
C LEU A 15 0.83 12.97 -18.20
N VAL A 16 1.37 13.96 -18.93
CA VAL A 16 1.77 15.25 -18.35
C VAL A 16 0.72 16.34 -18.62
N HIS A 17 0.12 16.37 -19.81
CA HIS A 17 -0.81 17.44 -20.20
C HIS A 17 -2.29 17.09 -19.99
N LYS A 18 -2.65 15.81 -19.90
CA LYS A 18 -4.06 15.36 -19.84
C LYS A 18 -4.44 14.68 -18.52
N THR A 19 -3.52 14.62 -17.57
CA THR A 19 -3.78 14.06 -16.24
C THR A 19 -3.46 15.07 -15.16
N SER A 20 -4.42 15.29 -14.27
CA SER A 20 -4.26 16.12 -13.08
C SER A 20 -3.42 15.36 -12.06
N TRP A 21 -2.09 15.38 -12.23
CA TRP A 21 -1.20 14.91 -11.18
C TRP A 21 -1.40 15.77 -9.94
N PRO A 22 -1.78 15.17 -8.80
CA PRO A 22 -1.87 15.91 -7.55
C PRO A 22 -0.49 16.46 -7.18
N THR A 23 -0.49 17.56 -6.43
CA THR A 23 0.78 18.16 -6.01
C THR A 23 1.56 17.18 -5.13
N TRP A 24 2.90 17.29 -5.12
CA TRP A 24 3.75 16.43 -4.28
C TRP A 24 3.35 16.42 -2.80
N SER A 25 2.81 17.55 -2.30
CA SER A 25 2.26 17.65 -0.94
C SER A 25 1.03 16.78 -0.71
N GLU A 26 0.11 16.73 -1.68
CA GLU A 26 -1.11 15.91 -1.61
C GLU A 26 -0.81 14.40 -1.75
N LEU A 27 0.14 14.06 -2.62
CA LEU A 27 0.65 12.68 -2.73
C LEU A 27 1.23 12.21 -1.39
N GLN A 28 2.07 13.04 -0.76
CA GLN A 28 2.67 12.70 0.52
C GLN A 28 1.61 12.58 1.63
N LYS A 29 0.61 13.47 1.67
CA LYS A 29 -0.51 13.36 2.63
C LYS A 29 -1.26 12.04 2.47
N SER A 30 -1.55 11.65 1.22
CA SER A 30 -2.26 10.41 0.92
C SER A 30 -1.43 9.18 1.28
N ALA A 31 -0.13 9.20 0.97
CA ALA A 31 0.80 8.13 1.34
C ALA A 31 0.94 7.98 2.86
N VAL A 32 1.06 9.11 3.59
CA VAL A 32 1.15 9.11 5.05
C VAL A 32 -0.13 8.56 5.68
N LEU A 33 -1.30 8.92 5.16
CA LEU A 33 -2.57 8.37 5.63
C LEU A 33 -2.61 6.84 5.48
N VAL A 34 -2.21 6.31 4.32
CA VAL A 34 -2.15 4.86 4.07
C VAL A 34 -1.12 4.18 4.97
N ALA A 35 0.04 4.80 5.19
CA ALA A 35 1.07 4.27 6.07
C ALA A 35 0.61 4.17 7.54
N VAL A 36 -0.16 5.15 8.02
CA VAL A 36 -0.75 5.08 9.37
C VAL A 36 -1.83 3.99 9.43
N ALA A 37 -2.67 3.89 8.41
CA ALA A 37 -3.69 2.84 8.34
C ALA A 37 -3.07 1.42 8.33
N SER A 38 -1.97 1.20 7.61
CA SER A 38 -1.28 -0.09 7.57
C SER A 38 -0.66 -0.46 8.92
N ILE A 39 -0.14 0.51 9.68
CA ILE A 39 0.35 0.28 11.04
C ILE A 39 -0.78 -0.21 11.97
N ILE A 40 -1.96 0.40 11.88
CA ILE A 40 -3.11 -0.01 12.69
C ILE A 40 -3.52 -1.45 12.34
N ILE A 41 -3.58 -1.78 11.05
CA ILE A 41 -3.91 -3.14 10.60
C ILE A 41 -2.85 -4.15 11.10
N ALA A 42 -1.56 -3.79 11.04
CA ALA A 42 -0.49 -4.64 11.54
C ALA A 42 -0.62 -4.93 13.05
N LEU A 43 -1.01 -3.95 13.86
CA LEU A 43 -1.26 -4.14 15.29
C LEU A 43 -2.43 -5.09 15.57
N ILE A 44 -3.49 -5.01 14.76
CA ILE A 44 -4.65 -5.91 14.88
C ILE A 44 -4.23 -7.35 14.57
N ILE A 45 -3.49 -7.57 13.47
CA ILE A 45 -2.99 -8.90 13.11
C ILE A 45 -2.09 -9.43 14.22
N PHE A 46 -1.18 -8.61 14.74
CA PHE A 46 -0.31 -9.00 15.85
C PHE A 46 -1.11 -9.45 17.09
N ALA A 47 -2.18 -8.73 17.44
CA ALA A 47 -3.05 -9.12 18.54
C ALA A 47 -3.76 -10.45 18.27
N MET A 48 -4.26 -10.66 17.05
CA MET A 48 -4.90 -11.92 16.65
C MET A 48 -3.94 -13.10 16.72
N ASP A 49 -2.71 -12.94 16.22
CA ASP A 49 -1.67 -13.98 16.27
C ASP A 49 -1.33 -14.38 17.71
N LYS A 50 -1.25 -13.39 18.62
CA LYS A 50 -1.03 -13.64 20.05
C LYS A 50 -2.17 -14.42 20.69
N VAL A 51 -3.42 -14.01 20.44
CA VAL A 51 -4.60 -14.69 20.99
C VAL A 51 -4.65 -16.14 20.54
N ILE A 52 -4.45 -16.40 19.25
CA ILE A 52 -4.50 -17.76 18.70
C ILE A 52 -3.35 -18.61 19.25
N SER A 53 -2.13 -18.07 19.30
CA SER A 53 -0.97 -18.80 19.83
C SER A 53 -1.19 -19.21 21.29
N THR A 54 -1.65 -18.27 22.13
CA THR A 54 -1.92 -18.55 23.55
C THR A 54 -3.09 -19.53 23.72
N ALA A 55 -4.14 -19.42 22.91
CA ALA A 55 -5.27 -20.35 22.96
C ALA A 55 -4.85 -21.78 22.59
N LEU A 56 -4.05 -21.92 21.52
CA LEU A 56 -3.52 -23.22 21.09
C LEU A 56 -2.54 -23.80 22.11
N GLU A 57 -1.61 -23.02 22.65
CA GLU A 57 -0.71 -23.46 23.73
C GLU A 57 -1.50 -23.92 24.96
N GLY A 58 -2.56 -23.20 25.34
CA GLY A 58 -3.45 -23.60 26.43
C GLY A 58 -4.16 -24.93 26.16
N PHE A 59 -4.64 -25.13 24.93
CA PHE A 59 -5.27 -26.38 24.52
C PHE A 59 -4.29 -27.56 24.47
N TYR A 60 -3.10 -27.37 23.92
CA TYR A 60 -2.06 -28.39 23.85
C TYR A 60 -1.48 -28.76 25.22
N ASN A 61 -1.43 -27.85 26.18
CA ASN A 61 -0.99 -28.17 27.55
C ASN A 61 -2.07 -28.90 28.37
N LEU A 62 -3.32 -28.88 27.92
CA LEU A 62 -4.44 -29.57 28.58
C LEU A 62 -4.61 -31.03 28.14
N PHE A 63 -4.00 -31.43 27.01
CA PHE A 63 -4.07 -32.77 26.42
C PHE A 63 -2.71 -33.47 26.52
#